data_AF-A0A354BVY2-F1
#
_entry.id   AF-A0A354BVY2-F1
#
_cell.length_a   1.000
_cell.length_b   1.000
_cell.length_c   1.000
_cell.angle_alpha   90.00
_cell.angle_beta   90.00
_cell.angle_gamma   90.00
#
_symmetry.space_group_name_H-M   'P 1'
#
loop_
_entity.id
_entity.type
_entity.pdbx_description
1 polymer ?
#
loop_
_entity_poly.entity_id
_entity_poly.type
_entity_poly.pdbx_seq_one_letter_code
_entity_poly.pdbx_strand_id
1 'polypeptide(L)'
;MKNKNGFSRRNFIRQTSLGLGAGIAGVTIPSCDTAVQNENSRLPREVTVAGIDLRGLWPDTTRESRIKRILQRMELVTGIKPDIICLPELFDTIWVSEQYKISEVAESEEIPGPVAQRIGEFAGKNNCYVVCPVYTKKDGYYFNSSLLIDRKGKIAGAYNKIHPVKTEIIPS
;
A
#
# COMPACT_ATOMS: atom_id res chain seq x y z
N MET A 1 -30.48 3.18 35.27
CA MET A 1 -30.43 3.39 33.81
C MET A 1 -29.73 2.19 33.18
N LYS A 2 -30.47 1.34 32.45
CA LYS A 2 -29.94 0.08 31.88
C LYS A 2 -29.53 0.33 30.43
N ASN A 3 -28.23 0.28 30.16
CA ASN A 3 -27.68 0.32 28.81
C ASN A 3 -27.75 -1.09 28.22
N LYS A 4 -28.61 -1.31 27.22
CA LYS A 4 -28.67 -2.55 26.44
C LYS A 4 -28.56 -2.16 24.98
N ASN A 5 -27.43 -2.49 24.35
CA ASN A 5 -27.33 -2.72 22.90
C ASN A 5 -25.98 -3.39 22.60
N GLY A 6 -25.87 -4.67 22.95
CA GLY A 6 -24.84 -5.54 22.39
C GLY A 6 -25.45 -6.28 21.20
N PHE A 7 -25.00 -5.99 19.99
CA PHE A 7 -25.38 -6.77 18.80
C PHE A 7 -24.91 -8.22 18.99
N SER A 8 -25.87 -9.11 19.20
CA SER A 8 -25.64 -10.55 19.37
C SER A 8 -25.60 -11.23 18.00
N ARG A 9 -24.55 -12.01 17.73
CA ARG A 9 -24.39 -12.82 16.50
C ARG A 9 -25.62 -13.70 16.22
N ARG A 10 -26.36 -14.10 17.27
CA ARG A 10 -27.61 -14.88 17.15
C ARG A 10 -28.77 -14.10 16.54
N ASN A 11 -28.85 -12.78 16.75
CA ASN A 11 -29.90 -11.95 16.17
C ASN A 11 -29.69 -11.71 14.67
N PHE A 12 -28.43 -11.62 14.23
CA PHE A 12 -28.06 -11.49 12.82
C PHE A 12 -28.43 -12.73 11.99
N ILE A 13 -28.10 -13.93 12.51
CA ILE A 13 -28.44 -15.20 11.82
C ILE A 13 -29.97 -15.39 11.76
N ARG A 14 -30.70 -14.98 12.81
CA ARG A 14 -32.16 -15.07 12.84
C ARG A 14 -32.81 -14.16 11.78
N GLN A 15 -32.30 -12.95 11.59
CA GLN A 15 -32.80 -12.03 10.55
C GLN A 15 -32.50 -12.51 9.13
N THR A 16 -31.35 -13.14 8.88
CA THR A 16 -31.01 -13.69 7.56
C THR A 16 -31.83 -14.94 7.22
N SER A 17 -32.16 -15.78 8.21
CA SER A 17 -32.98 -16.97 7.99
C SER A 17 -34.45 -16.68 7.65
N LEU A 18 -34.98 -15.51 8.05
CA LEU A 18 -36.37 -15.13 7.78
C LEU A 18 -36.59 -14.61 6.34
N GLY A 19 -35.54 -14.19 5.64
CA GLY A 19 -35.63 -13.65 4.28
C GLY A 19 -35.69 -14.70 3.16
N LEU A 20 -35.37 -15.96 3.45
CA LEU A 20 -35.30 -17.03 2.44
C LEU A 20 -36.47 -18.05 2.54
N GLY A 21 -37.30 -17.96 3.58
CA GLY A 21 -38.34 -18.96 3.89
C GLY A 21 -39.78 -18.59 3.52
N ALA A 22 -40.05 -17.36 3.07
CA ALA A 22 -41.39 -16.94 2.65
C ALA A 22 -41.40 -16.73 1.13
N GLY A 23 -42.30 -17.46 0.47
CA GLY A 23 -42.35 -17.64 -0.96
C GLY A 23 -42.47 -16.37 -1.81
N ILE A 24 -42.28 -16.62 -3.11
CA ILE A 24 -42.32 -15.69 -4.22
C ILE A 24 -43.75 -15.14 -4.38
N ALA A 25 -44.12 -14.14 -3.59
CA ALA A 25 -45.31 -13.32 -3.85
C ALA A 25 -45.24 -12.01 -3.05
N GLY A 26 -44.80 -10.94 -3.71
CA GLY A 26 -45.25 -9.58 -3.36
C GLY A 26 -44.60 -8.89 -2.16
N VAL A 27 -43.28 -9.02 -1.95
CA VAL A 27 -42.57 -8.14 -1.02
C VAL A 27 -41.85 -7.07 -1.84
N THR A 28 -42.30 -5.83 -1.71
CA THR A 28 -41.55 -4.64 -2.14
C THR A 28 -40.12 -4.81 -1.67
N ILE A 29 -39.16 -4.81 -2.60
CA ILE A 29 -37.74 -4.69 -2.26
C ILE A 29 -37.69 -3.51 -1.30
N PRO A 30 -37.35 -3.71 -0.01
CA PRO A 30 -37.21 -2.57 0.88
C PRO A 30 -36.18 -1.70 0.19
N SER A 31 -36.56 -0.45 -0.10
CA SER A 31 -35.62 0.58 -0.55
C SER A 31 -34.41 0.37 0.31
N CYS A 32 -33.30 -0.05 -0.31
CA CYS A 32 -32.03 -0.07 0.36
C CYS A 32 -31.77 1.41 0.56
N ASP A 33 -32.27 1.95 1.67
CA ASP A 33 -31.79 3.18 2.23
C ASP A 33 -30.28 2.98 2.19
N THR A 34 -29.63 3.75 1.33
CA THR A 34 -28.17 3.88 1.30
C THR A 34 -27.83 4.35 2.70
N ALA A 35 -27.65 3.39 3.60
CA ALA A 35 -27.20 3.63 4.94
C ALA A 35 -25.89 4.37 4.72
N VAL A 36 -25.92 5.67 5.00
CA VAL A 36 -24.75 6.52 5.03
C VAL A 36 -23.79 5.78 5.95
N GLN A 37 -22.82 5.10 5.34
CA GLN A 37 -21.79 4.37 6.05
C GLN A 37 -21.09 5.45 6.88
N ASN A 38 -21.35 5.41 8.18
CA ASN A 38 -20.86 6.40 9.11
C ASN A 38 -19.32 6.35 9.01
N GLU A 39 -18.70 7.37 8.38
CA GLU A 39 -17.25 7.40 8.10
C GLU A 39 -16.40 7.28 9.38
N ASN A 40 -17.02 7.34 10.57
CA ASN A 40 -16.42 7.36 11.89
C ASN A 40 -16.60 6.08 12.74
N SER A 41 -16.61 4.89 12.13
CA SER A 41 -16.65 3.63 12.91
C SER A 41 -15.29 2.92 13.06
N ARG A 42 -14.17 3.60 12.75
CA ARG A 42 -12.84 3.01 12.98
C ARG A 42 -12.58 2.81 14.47
N LEU A 43 -12.10 1.63 14.84
CA LEU A 43 -11.68 1.33 16.21
C LEU A 43 -10.49 2.23 16.61
N PRO A 44 -10.30 2.50 17.90
CA PRO A 44 -9.09 3.17 18.36
C PRO A 44 -7.84 2.43 17.86
N ARG A 45 -6.98 3.12 17.11
CA ARG A 45 -5.76 2.58 16.47
C ARG A 45 -6.00 1.49 15.43
N GLU A 46 -7.16 1.48 14.78
CA GLU A 46 -7.33 0.72 13.55
C GLU A 46 -6.40 1.25 12.46
N VAL A 47 -5.69 0.35 11.79
CA VAL A 47 -4.76 0.67 10.70
C VAL A 47 -5.11 -0.19 9.50
N THR A 48 -5.30 0.46 8.35
CA THR A 48 -5.47 -0.25 7.07
C THR A 48 -4.13 -0.32 6.36
N VAL A 49 -3.68 -1.53 6.01
CA VAL A 49 -2.42 -1.75 5.28
C VAL A 49 -2.73 -2.40 3.94
N ALA A 50 -2.15 -1.84 2.86
CA ALA A 50 -2.24 -2.38 1.52
C ALA A 50 -0.86 -2.86 1.04
N GLY A 51 -0.77 -4.08 0.53
CA GLY A 51 0.41 -4.60 -0.16
C GLY A 51 0.24 -4.48 -1.66
N ILE A 52 1.30 -4.07 -2.36
CA ILE A 52 1.36 -4.05 -3.82
C ILE A 52 2.20 -5.22 -4.30
N ASP A 53 1.74 -5.92 -5.34
CA ASP A 53 2.49 -6.99 -6.00
C ASP A 53 2.93 -6.62 -7.42
N LEU A 54 3.87 -7.40 -7.95
CA LEU A 54 4.37 -7.29 -9.32
C LEU A 54 3.65 -8.22 -10.31
N ARG A 55 2.50 -8.80 -9.95
CA ARG A 55 1.78 -9.72 -10.84
C ARG A 55 1.34 -8.98 -12.09
N GLY A 56 1.77 -9.50 -13.25
CA GLY A 56 1.53 -8.86 -14.54
C GLY A 56 2.29 -7.54 -14.75
N LEU A 57 3.26 -7.21 -13.89
CA LEU A 57 4.19 -6.07 -14.00
C LEU A 57 5.63 -6.50 -14.32
N TRP A 58 5.88 -7.81 -14.34
CA TRP A 58 7.18 -8.39 -14.65
C TRP A 58 7.11 -9.36 -15.84
N PRO A 59 8.16 -9.42 -16.68
CA PRO A 59 9.24 -8.44 -16.76
C PRO A 59 8.72 -7.08 -17.25
N ASP A 60 9.49 -6.01 -16.99
CA ASP A 60 9.24 -4.70 -17.61
C ASP A 60 10.39 -4.32 -18.54
N THR A 61 10.14 -3.41 -19.48
CA THR A 61 11.17 -2.97 -20.43
C THR A 61 12.07 -1.93 -19.81
N THR A 62 11.49 -0.90 -19.19
CA THR A 62 12.22 0.23 -18.59
C THR A 62 11.80 0.48 -17.15
N ARG A 63 12.72 1.07 -16.38
CA ARG A 63 12.50 1.48 -14.99
C ARG A 63 11.38 2.52 -14.91
N GLU A 64 11.36 3.48 -15.84
CA GLU A 64 10.31 4.48 -15.93
C GLU A 64 8.91 3.87 -16.19
N SER A 65 8.83 2.88 -17.10
CA SER A 65 7.59 2.10 -17.33
C SER A 65 7.13 1.42 -16.04
N ARG A 66 8.06 0.78 -15.32
CA ARG A 66 7.77 0.10 -14.05
C ARG A 66 7.23 1.05 -12.99
N ILE A 67 7.90 2.19 -12.76
CA ILE A 67 7.48 3.21 -11.78
C ILE A 67 6.05 3.68 -12.10
N LYS A 68 5.78 3.99 -13.37
CA LYS A 68 4.44 4.43 -13.81
C LYS A 68 3.36 3.38 -13.51
N ARG A 69 3.62 2.11 -13.82
CA ARG A 69 2.66 1.01 -13.61
C ARG A 69 2.44 0.72 -12.12
N ILE A 70 3.46 0.90 -11.29
CA ILE A 70 3.35 0.79 -9.84
C ILE A 70 2.48 1.92 -9.28
N LEU A 71 2.72 3.17 -9.67
CA LEU A 71 1.87 4.29 -9.28
C LEU A 71 0.40 4.05 -9.69
N GLN A 72 0.17 3.58 -10.91
CA GLN A 72 -1.18 3.20 -11.36
C GLN A 72 -1.80 2.11 -10.47
N ARG A 73 -1.01 1.13 -10.03
CA ARG A 73 -1.48 0.07 -9.13
C ARG A 73 -1.76 0.57 -7.72
N MET A 74 -0.94 1.48 -7.21
CA MET A 74 -1.19 2.14 -5.93
C MET A 74 -2.50 2.94 -5.98
N GLU A 75 -2.79 3.61 -7.09
CA GLU A 75 -4.07 4.32 -7.28
C GLU A 75 -5.29 3.37 -7.15
N LEU A 76 -5.18 2.11 -7.58
CA LEU A 76 -6.28 1.12 -7.46
C LEU A 76 -6.68 0.81 -6.02
N VAL A 77 -5.77 0.97 -5.05
CA VAL A 77 -6.03 0.69 -3.63
C VAL A 77 -6.38 1.93 -2.83
N THR A 78 -6.42 3.12 -3.44
CA THR A 78 -6.74 4.38 -2.72
C THR A 78 -8.18 4.40 -2.20
N GLY A 79 -9.11 3.71 -2.87
CA GLY A 79 -10.52 3.64 -2.48
C GLY A 79 -10.77 3.04 -1.09
N ILE A 80 -9.84 2.21 -0.58
CA ILE A 80 -9.91 1.67 0.79
C ILE A 80 -9.25 2.59 1.83
N LYS A 81 -8.79 3.80 1.44
CA LYS A 81 -8.13 4.80 2.29
C LYS A 81 -7.04 4.18 3.20
N PRO A 82 -6.00 3.55 2.63
CA PRO A 82 -4.97 2.85 3.40
C PRO A 82 -4.15 3.83 4.24
N ASP A 83 -3.78 3.42 5.46
CA ASP A 83 -2.86 4.17 6.30
C ASP A 83 -1.40 3.93 5.91
N ILE A 84 -1.11 2.72 5.39
CA ILE A 84 0.22 2.29 4.94
C ILE A 84 0.08 1.52 3.63
N ILE A 85 0.93 1.83 2.65
CA ILE A 85 1.12 1.04 1.43
C ILE A 85 2.53 0.45 1.43
N CYS A 86 2.65 -0.85 1.20
CA CYS A 86 3.93 -1.55 1.09
C CYS A 86 4.24 -1.93 -0.35
N LEU A 87 5.35 -1.42 -0.88
CA LEU A 87 5.83 -1.78 -2.20
C LEU A 87 6.72 -3.03 -2.17
N PRO A 88 6.83 -3.76 -3.29
CA PRO A 88 7.77 -4.87 -3.45
C PRO A 88 9.23 -4.45 -3.24
N GLU A 89 10.08 -5.42 -2.89
CA GLU A 89 11.53 -5.24 -2.86
C GLU A 89 12.05 -4.73 -4.20
N LEU A 90 12.83 -3.64 -4.18
CA LEU A 90 13.47 -3.05 -5.35
C LEU A 90 12.50 -2.91 -6.55
N PHE A 91 11.27 -2.48 -6.27
CA PHE A 91 10.15 -2.58 -7.22
C PHE A 91 10.41 -1.93 -8.58
N ASP A 92 11.25 -0.90 -8.61
CA ASP A 92 11.61 -0.07 -9.76
C ASP A 92 12.71 -0.71 -10.63
N THR A 93 13.47 -1.65 -10.09
CA THR A 93 14.68 -2.20 -10.69
C THR A 93 14.59 -3.73 -10.89
N ILE A 94 13.98 -4.46 -9.96
CA ILE A 94 13.92 -5.92 -10.06
C ILE A 94 13.13 -6.38 -11.29
N TRP A 95 13.71 -7.30 -12.07
CA TRP A 95 13.11 -7.87 -13.28
C TRP A 95 12.71 -6.81 -14.34
N VAL A 96 13.51 -5.76 -14.46
CA VAL A 96 13.47 -4.79 -15.55
C VAL A 96 14.60 -5.11 -16.53
N SER A 97 14.31 -5.12 -17.83
CA SER A 97 15.30 -5.48 -18.86
C SER A 97 16.36 -4.41 -19.10
N GLU A 98 15.98 -3.14 -18.92
CA GLU A 98 16.88 -1.99 -18.97
C GLU A 98 18.07 -2.18 -18.02
N GLN A 99 19.27 -1.99 -18.54
CA GLN A 99 20.50 -2.08 -17.77
C GLN A 99 20.83 -0.69 -17.20
N TYR A 100 21.21 -0.65 -15.94
CA TYR A 100 21.64 0.56 -15.24
C TYR A 100 22.72 0.21 -14.24
N LYS A 101 23.59 1.17 -13.92
CA LYS A 101 24.48 1.05 -12.78
C LYS A 101 23.73 1.43 -11.51
N ILE A 102 24.01 0.75 -10.41
CA ILE A 102 23.40 1.08 -9.11
C ILE A 102 23.70 2.54 -8.74
N SER A 103 24.87 3.05 -9.13
CA SER A 103 25.24 4.47 -8.97
C SER A 103 24.31 5.47 -9.63
N GLU A 104 23.57 5.07 -10.67
CA GLU A 104 22.67 5.93 -11.44
C GLU A 104 21.24 5.93 -10.87
N VAL A 105 20.87 4.87 -10.15
CA VAL A 105 19.50 4.66 -9.65
C VAL A 105 19.37 4.75 -8.13
N ALA A 106 20.49 4.69 -7.40
CA ALA A 106 20.49 4.75 -5.94
C ALA A 106 20.03 6.11 -5.42
N GLU A 107 19.05 6.08 -4.53
CA GLU A 107 18.46 7.24 -3.85
C GLU A 107 19.29 7.68 -2.64
N SER A 108 19.11 8.91 -2.17
CA SER A 108 19.64 9.30 -0.85
C SER A 108 18.68 8.85 0.25
N GLU A 109 19.21 8.51 1.42
CA GLU A 109 18.41 8.19 2.62
C GLU A 109 17.75 9.44 3.24
N GLU A 110 18.24 10.64 2.92
CA GLU A 110 17.81 11.90 3.55
C GLU A 110 17.04 12.79 2.59
N ILE A 111 17.49 12.87 1.33
CA ILE A 111 16.91 13.73 0.31
C ILE A 111 16.21 12.84 -0.72
N PRO A 112 14.90 12.97 -0.91
CA PRO A 112 14.19 12.17 -1.91
C PRO A 112 14.71 12.54 -3.31
N GLY A 113 15.29 11.58 -4.01
CA GLY A 113 15.57 11.71 -5.43
C GLY A 113 14.37 11.24 -6.27
N PRO A 114 14.57 10.91 -7.56
CA PRO A 114 13.49 10.90 -8.54
C PRO A 114 12.33 9.93 -8.26
N VAL A 115 12.60 8.74 -7.73
CA VAL A 115 11.57 7.76 -7.40
C VAL A 115 10.94 8.09 -6.06
N ALA A 116 11.77 8.34 -5.04
CA ALA A 116 11.28 8.70 -3.71
C ALA A 116 10.40 9.96 -3.74
N GLN A 117 10.71 10.93 -4.61
CA GLN A 117 9.91 12.14 -4.81
C GLN A 117 8.51 11.81 -5.37
N ARG A 118 8.42 11.01 -6.44
CA ARG A 118 7.11 10.63 -7.03
C ARG A 118 6.26 9.80 -6.07
N ILE A 119 6.90 8.90 -5.32
CA ILE A 119 6.22 8.15 -4.25
C ILE A 119 5.78 9.08 -3.12
N GLY A 120 6.59 10.09 -2.77
CA GLY A 120 6.26 11.15 -1.82
C GLY A 120 5.06 11.97 -2.23
N GLU A 121 5.00 12.40 -3.48
CA GLU A 121 3.84 13.12 -4.04
C GLU A 121 2.56 12.29 -3.95
N PHE A 122 2.63 11.00 -4.29
CA PHE A 122 1.51 10.07 -4.12
C PHE A 122 1.10 9.95 -2.64
N ALA A 123 2.07 9.75 -1.74
CA ALA A 123 1.83 9.57 -0.31
C ALA A 123 1.16 10.80 0.31
N GLY A 124 1.66 12.00 -0.02
CA GLY A 124 1.11 13.29 0.39
C GLY A 124 -0.31 13.51 -0.11
N LYS A 125 -0.57 13.26 -1.40
CA LYS A 125 -1.90 13.36 -2.02
C LYS A 125 -2.93 12.46 -1.34
N ASN A 126 -2.52 11.25 -0.96
CA ASN A 126 -3.42 10.23 -0.40
C ASN A 126 -3.38 10.13 1.15
N ASN A 127 -2.60 11.00 1.81
CA ASN A 127 -2.44 11.05 3.27
C ASN A 127 -2.11 9.67 3.91
N CYS A 128 -1.21 8.93 3.27
CA CYS A 128 -0.80 7.58 3.70
C CYS A 128 0.72 7.50 3.86
N TYR A 129 1.20 6.54 4.64
CA TYR A 129 2.61 6.15 4.62
C TYR A 129 2.89 5.23 3.45
N VAL A 130 4.10 5.28 2.91
CA VAL A 130 4.56 4.31 1.90
C VAL A 130 5.89 3.71 2.31
N VAL A 131 5.95 2.39 2.37
CA VAL A 131 7.20 1.63 2.47
C VAL A 131 7.73 1.47 1.06
N CYS A 132 8.90 2.07 0.79
CA CYS A 132 9.48 2.24 -0.54
C CYS A 132 10.85 1.55 -0.62
N PRO A 133 10.91 0.26 -0.95
CA PRO A 133 12.18 -0.46 -1.13
C PRO A 133 12.89 -0.05 -2.43
N VAL A 134 14.09 0.49 -2.31
CA VAL A 134 14.93 0.99 -3.42
C VAL A 134 16.41 0.81 -3.06
N TYR A 135 17.30 0.90 -4.06
CA TYR A 135 18.71 1.09 -3.76
C TYR A 135 18.93 2.48 -3.17
N THR A 136 19.75 2.58 -2.14
CA THR A 136 20.20 3.87 -1.60
C THR A 136 21.72 3.98 -1.58
N LYS A 137 22.22 5.21 -1.48
CA LYS A 137 23.63 5.53 -1.32
C LYS A 137 23.86 6.34 -0.06
N LYS A 138 24.82 5.89 0.76
CA LYS A 138 25.27 6.59 1.97
C LYS A 138 26.76 6.36 2.18
N ASP A 139 27.49 7.45 2.43
CA ASP A 139 28.95 7.43 2.69
C ASP A 139 29.76 6.67 1.62
N GLY A 140 29.31 6.73 0.36
CA GLY A 140 29.95 6.05 -0.77
C GLY A 140 29.53 4.59 -0.96
N TYR A 141 28.79 4.00 -0.02
CA TYR A 141 28.29 2.63 -0.08
C TYR A 141 26.86 2.58 -0.62
N TYR A 142 26.52 1.45 -1.24
CA TYR A 142 25.20 1.16 -1.78
C TYR A 142 24.48 0.12 -0.94
N PHE A 143 23.20 0.35 -0.68
CA PHE A 143 22.40 -0.51 0.17
C PHE A 143 21.09 -0.90 -0.53
N ASN A 144 20.65 -2.13 -0.32
CA ASN A 144 19.25 -2.48 -0.52
C ASN A 144 18.48 -1.98 0.72
N SER A 145 17.71 -0.92 0.52
CA SER A 145 17.08 -0.19 1.61
C SER A 145 15.58 -0.10 1.42
N SER A 146 14.88 0.16 2.51
CA SER A 146 13.49 0.54 2.52
C SER A 146 13.33 1.92 3.13
N LEU A 147 12.93 2.88 2.31
CA LEU A 147 12.60 4.23 2.74
C LEU A 147 11.18 4.25 3.26
N LEU A 148 10.96 4.81 4.45
CA LEU A 148 9.64 5.09 4.98
C LEU A 148 9.25 6.52 4.58
N ILE A 149 8.27 6.64 3.70
CA ILE A 149 7.71 7.92 3.26
C ILE A 149 6.49 8.25 4.11
N ASP A 150 6.45 9.45 4.69
CA ASP A 150 5.36 9.91 5.54
C ASP A 150 4.18 10.47 4.77
N ARG A 151 3.11 10.80 5.51
CA ARG A 151 1.87 11.38 4.97
C ARG A 151 2.03 12.79 4.40
N LYS A 152 3.19 13.42 4.57
CA LYS A 152 3.54 14.72 3.96
C LYS A 152 4.43 14.53 2.73
N GLY A 153 4.70 13.28 2.34
CA GLY A 153 5.57 12.94 1.21
C GLY A 153 7.06 13.06 1.50
N LYS A 154 7.47 13.11 2.77
CA LYS A 154 8.87 13.22 3.19
C LYS A 154 9.43 11.86 3.64
N ILE A 155 10.73 11.67 3.51
CA ILE A 155 11.40 10.51 4.11
C ILE A 155 11.40 10.70 5.64
N ALA A 156 10.74 9.78 6.35
CA ALA A 156 10.72 9.71 7.81
C ALA A 156 11.83 8.81 8.38
N GLY A 157 12.37 7.92 7.55
CA GLY A 157 13.48 7.05 7.93
C GLY A 157 13.86 6.08 6.83
N ALA A 158 14.99 5.41 7.03
CA ALA A 158 15.50 4.38 6.14
C ALA A 158 15.89 3.13 6.93
N TYR A 159 15.68 1.96 6.35
CA TYR A 159 16.16 0.68 6.87
C TYR A 159 17.03 -0.01 5.82
N ASN A 160 18.25 -0.39 6.18
CA ASN A 160 19.18 -1.07 5.28
C ASN A 160 19.18 -2.58 5.60
N LYS A 161 19.03 -3.42 4.56
CA LYS A 161 18.98 -4.88 4.69
C LYS A 161 20.28 -5.39 5.33
N ILE A 162 20.17 -5.94 6.54
CA ILE A 162 21.33 -6.40 7.32
C ILE A 162 21.91 -7.72 6.79
N HIS A 163 21.05 -8.59 6.23
CA HIS A 163 21.44 -9.90 5.71
C HIS A 163 21.17 -9.99 4.19
N PRO A 164 21.97 -9.31 3.36
CA PRO A 164 21.88 -9.45 1.91
C PRO A 164 22.29 -10.87 1.47
N VAL A 165 21.68 -11.37 0.39
CA VAL A 165 22.16 -12.61 -0.22
C VAL A 165 23.50 -12.36 -0.92
N LYS A 166 24.30 -13.40 -1.18
CA LYS A 166 25.64 -13.25 -1.77
C LYS A 166 25.67 -12.42 -3.05
N THR A 167 24.61 -12.48 -3.86
CA THR A 167 24.47 -11.74 -5.12
C THR A 167 24.16 -10.25 -4.94
N GLU A 168 23.79 -9.82 -3.73
CA GLU A 168 23.44 -8.43 -3.39
C GLU A 168 24.59 -7.70 -2.66
N ILE A 169 25.65 -8.41 -2.28
CA ILE A 169 26.85 -7.81 -1.68
C ILE A 169 27.68 -7.21 -2.82
N ILE A 170 27.65 -5.89 -2.95
CA ILE A 170 28.38 -5.16 -3.99
C ILE A 170 29.80 -4.88 -3.46
N PRO A 171 30.86 -5.43 -4.09
CA PRO A 171 32.22 -5.07 -3.73
C PRO A 171 32.48 -3.60 -4.06
N SER A 172 33.13 -2.89 -3.14
CA SER A 172 33.63 -1.52 -3.31
C SER A 172 34.73 -1.44 -4.36
#